data_AF-C7Q2U3-F1
#
_entry.id   AF-C7Q2U3-F1
#
_cell.length_a   1.000
_cell.length_b   1.000
_cell.length_c   1.000
_cell.angle_alpha   90.00
_cell.angle_beta   90.00
_cell.angle_gamma   90.00
#
_symmetry.space_group_name_H-M   'P 1'
#
loop_
_entity.id
_entity.type
_entity.pdbx_description
1 polymer ?
#
loop_
_entity_poly.entity_id
_entity_poly.type
_entity_poly.pdbx_seq_one_letter_code
_entity_poly.pdbx_strand_id
1 'polypeptide(L)'
;MFVKPMPHDGYINEVAYQLTQLGHEPTQQWTTSPDGEQLDGVIVFDDADPALWPDHVWLGWDQHNGWALCDNGTRALFPLDLDVYAAPGAVAVRAADRLTGRQDTDVDEDWDGAAALAEAVRAWEKEGAL
;
A
#
# COMPACT_ATOMS: atom_id res chain seq x y z
N MET A 1 9.66 21.49 13.00
CA MET A 1 10.30 20.19 13.24
C MET A 1 10.26 19.45 11.92
N PHE A 2 11.42 19.16 11.32
CA PHE A 2 11.45 18.38 10.08
C PHE A 2 11.30 16.91 10.46
N VAL A 3 10.22 16.27 10.01
CA VAL A 3 10.05 14.82 10.17
C VAL A 3 11.03 14.17 9.19
N LYS A 4 11.89 13.27 9.69
CA LYS A 4 12.80 12.49 8.83
C LYS A 4 11.92 11.62 7.91
N PRO A 5 12.16 11.60 6.59
CA PRO A 5 11.41 10.73 5.69
C PRO A 5 11.56 9.27 6.11
N MET A 6 10.47 8.51 6.06
CA MET A 6 10.45 7.08 6.35
C MET A 6 10.89 6.29 5.11
N PRO A 7 11.49 5.09 5.27
CA PRO A 7 12.12 4.38 4.17
C PRO A 7 11.12 3.97 3.06
N HIS A 8 9.83 3.84 3.39
CA HIS A 8 8.77 3.49 2.45
C HIS A 8 8.02 4.68 1.87
N ASP A 9 8.35 5.93 2.23
CA ASP A 9 7.65 7.13 1.70
C ASP A 9 7.62 7.14 0.17
N GLY A 10 8.77 6.89 -0.47
CA GLY A 10 8.86 6.83 -1.92
C GLY A 10 8.06 5.67 -2.53
N TYR A 11 8.00 4.53 -1.84
CA TYR A 11 7.27 3.36 -2.30
C TYR A 11 5.76 3.58 -2.29
N ILE A 12 5.22 4.12 -1.19
CA ILE A 12 3.78 4.43 -1.07
C ILE A 12 3.37 5.52 -2.06
N ASN A 13 4.22 6.54 -2.26
CA ASN A 13 3.97 7.58 -3.27
C ASN A 13 3.93 7.02 -4.69
N GLU A 14 4.80 6.07 -5.02
CA GLU A 14 4.81 5.45 -6.34
C GLU A 14 3.55 4.59 -6.57
N VAL A 15 3.11 3.81 -5.58
CA VAL A 15 1.84 3.05 -5.68
C VAL A 15 0.65 3.97 -5.90
N ALA A 16 0.56 5.06 -5.12
CA ALA A 16 -0.49 6.05 -5.29
C ALA A 16 -0.45 6.69 -6.70
N TYR A 17 0.74 7.01 -7.21
CA TYR A 17 0.90 7.54 -8.56
C TYR A 17 0.42 6.56 -9.63
N GLN A 18 0.75 5.27 -9.51
CA GLN A 18 0.31 4.23 -10.44
C GLN A 18 -1.21 4.02 -10.40
N LEU A 19 -1.84 4.11 -9.22
CA LEU A 19 -3.29 4.07 -9.08
C LEU A 19 -3.97 5.23 -9.82
N THR A 20 -3.43 6.45 -9.71
CA THR A 20 -3.90 7.60 -10.50
C THR A 20 -3.79 7.34 -12.01
N GLN A 21 -2.73 6.69 -12.49
CA GLN A 21 -2.62 6.33 -13.92
C GLN A 21 -3.69 5.32 -14.37
N LEU A 22 -4.23 4.53 -13.44
CA LEU A 22 -5.32 3.58 -13.68
C LEU A 22 -6.71 4.20 -13.48
N GLY A 23 -6.80 5.49 -13.15
CA GLY A 23 -8.05 6.23 -13.00
C GLY A 23 -8.67 6.16 -11.61
N HIS A 24 -7.91 5.74 -10.60
CA HIS A 24 -8.31 5.78 -9.19
C HIS A 24 -7.55 6.90 -8.50
N GLU A 25 -8.24 7.94 -8.04
CA GLU A 25 -7.60 9.12 -7.45
C GLU A 25 -7.63 9.05 -5.91
N PRO A 26 -6.48 8.82 -5.24
CA PRO A 26 -6.43 8.82 -3.80
C PRO A 26 -6.85 10.18 -3.22
N THR A 27 -7.76 10.17 -2.26
CA THR A 27 -8.18 11.40 -1.57
C THR A 27 -7.21 11.79 -0.46
N GLN A 28 -6.58 10.78 0.16
CA GLN A 28 -5.55 10.95 1.18
C GLN A 28 -4.52 9.85 1.05
N GLN A 29 -3.27 10.17 1.38
CA GLN A 29 -2.22 9.18 1.56
C GLN A 29 -1.27 9.61 2.66
N TRP A 30 -0.76 8.65 3.42
CA TRP A 30 0.30 8.90 4.39
C TRP A 30 1.06 7.62 4.69
N THR A 31 2.23 7.82 5.27
CA THR A 31 3.06 6.79 5.86
C THR A 31 3.12 7.04 7.36
N THR A 32 3.25 5.99 8.16
CA THR A 32 3.36 6.12 9.62
C THR A 32 4.13 4.98 10.25
N SER A 33 4.52 5.16 11.51
CA SER A 33 4.98 4.11 12.40
C SER A 33 4.36 4.36 13.78
N PRO A 34 3.15 3.83 14.05
CA PRO A 34 2.34 4.27 15.19
C PRO A 34 2.97 3.91 16.55
N ASP A 35 3.65 2.77 16.61
CA ASP A 35 4.31 2.21 17.79
C ASP A 35 5.85 2.33 17.73
N GLY A 36 6.41 2.78 16.59
CA GLY A 36 7.84 2.79 16.36
C GLY A 36 8.44 1.42 16.01
N GLU A 37 7.61 0.38 15.87
CA GLU A 37 8.02 -0.99 15.59
C GLU A 37 7.64 -1.41 14.16
N GLN A 38 6.52 -0.89 13.65
CA GLN A 38 6.00 -1.22 12.33
C GLN A 38 5.95 0.01 11.42
N LEU A 39 6.29 -0.17 10.14
CA LEU A 39 6.05 0.82 9.08
C LEU A 39 4.76 0.48 8.33
N ASP A 40 3.90 1.48 8.22
CA ASP A 40 2.60 1.38 7.56
C ASP A 40 2.44 2.42 6.46
N GLY A 41 1.81 2.01 5.37
CA GLY A 41 1.34 2.90 4.31
C GLY A 41 -0.18 2.86 4.19
N VAL A 42 -0.81 4.01 3.97
CA VAL A 42 -2.26 4.11 3.78
C VAL A 42 -2.56 4.99 2.58
N ILE A 43 -3.45 4.50 1.71
CA ILE A 43 -3.98 5.21 0.55
C ILE A 43 -5.51 5.10 0.60
N VAL A 44 -6.22 6.22 0.68
CA VAL A 44 -7.68 6.27 0.86
C VAL A 44 -8.37 6.64 -0.44
N PHE A 45 -9.50 5.99 -0.72
CA PHE A 45 -10.32 6.24 -1.90
C PHE A 45 -11.74 6.62 -1.49
N ASP A 46 -12.28 7.69 -2.09
CA ASP A 46 -13.67 8.10 -1.92
C ASP A 46 -14.52 7.77 -3.15
N ASP A 47 -13.89 7.29 -4.24
CA ASP A 47 -14.49 7.02 -5.55
C ASP A 47 -14.75 5.52 -5.80
N ALA A 48 -14.53 4.67 -4.80
CA ALA A 48 -14.77 3.24 -4.91
C ALA A 48 -16.24 2.91 -5.17
N ASP A 49 -16.50 1.81 -5.87
CA ASP A 49 -17.86 1.38 -6.19
C ASP A 49 -18.64 1.09 -4.91
N PRO A 50 -19.69 1.87 -4.57
CA PRO A 50 -20.43 1.71 -3.33
C PRO A 50 -21.24 0.40 -3.27
N ALA A 51 -21.42 -0.30 -4.40
CA ALA A 51 -22.03 -1.63 -4.41
C ALA A 51 -21.07 -2.71 -3.90
N LEU A 52 -19.75 -2.47 -4.02
CA LEU A 52 -18.69 -3.38 -3.56
C LEU A 52 -18.12 -2.94 -2.20
N TRP A 53 -18.01 -1.62 -2.01
CA TRP A 53 -17.41 -0.97 -0.86
C TRP A 53 -18.42 0.02 -0.29
N PRO A 54 -19.40 -0.46 0.51
CA PRO A 54 -20.53 0.36 0.96
C PRO A 54 -20.10 1.48 1.93
N ASP A 55 -18.96 1.33 2.57
CA ASP A 55 -18.30 2.30 3.43
C ASP A 55 -16.97 2.78 2.78
N HIS A 56 -16.16 3.55 3.50
CA HIS A 56 -14.85 3.98 2.98
C HIS A 56 -13.91 2.78 2.80
N VAL A 57 -13.20 2.73 1.67
CA VAL A 57 -12.15 1.74 1.42
C VAL A 57 -10.79 2.43 1.39
N TRP A 58 -9.78 1.72 1.89
CA TRP A 58 -8.40 2.16 1.80
C TRP A 58 -7.50 0.98 1.49
N LEU A 59 -6.41 1.25 0.79
CA LEU A 59 -5.33 0.32 0.54
C LEU A 59 -4.26 0.53 1.62
N GLY A 60 -4.02 -0.53 2.39
CA GLY A 60 -3.01 -0.58 3.43
C GLY A 60 -1.79 -1.36 2.98
N TRP A 61 -0.63 -0.88 3.38
CA TRP A 61 0.63 -1.62 3.34
C TRP A 61 1.18 -1.78 4.74
N ASP A 62 1.62 -2.99 5.06
CA ASP A 62 2.28 -3.39 6.29
C ASP A 62 3.62 -4.02 5.92
N GLN A 63 4.71 -3.60 6.56
CA GLN A 63 6.06 -4.07 6.24
C GLN A 63 6.29 -5.59 6.40
N HIS A 64 5.42 -6.29 7.12
CA HIS A 64 5.49 -7.73 7.39
C HIS A 64 4.42 -8.51 6.61
N ASN A 65 3.26 -7.91 6.41
CA ASN A 65 2.08 -8.58 5.84
C ASN A 65 1.77 -8.14 4.40
N GLY A 66 2.45 -7.12 3.89
CA GLY A 66 2.28 -6.64 2.52
C GLY A 66 1.01 -5.80 2.34
N TRP A 67 0.39 -5.93 1.18
CA TRP A 67 -0.72 -5.08 0.75
C TRP A 67 -2.09 -5.73 0.99
N ALA A 68 -3.03 -4.96 1.50
CA ALA A 68 -4.42 -5.36 1.64
C ALA A 68 -5.37 -4.19 1.43
N LEU A 69 -6.51 -4.42 0.76
CA LEU A 69 -7.63 -3.50 0.85
C LEU A 69 -8.33 -3.68 2.19
N CYS A 70 -8.75 -2.58 2.80
CA CYS A 70 -9.46 -2.58 4.07
C CYS A 70 -10.75 -1.79 3.92
N ASP A 71 -11.84 -2.44 4.31
CA ASP A 71 -13.15 -1.82 4.40
C ASP A 71 -13.30 -1.19 5.79
N ASN A 72 -13.53 0.13 5.85
CA ASN A 72 -13.66 0.87 7.11
C ASN A 72 -14.93 0.47 7.90
N GLY A 73 -15.97 -0.05 7.25
CA GLY A 73 -17.19 -0.50 7.90
C GLY A 73 -16.97 -1.77 8.72
N THR A 74 -16.34 -2.78 8.09
CA THR A 74 -16.13 -4.10 8.71
C THR A 74 -14.75 -4.30 9.31
N ARG A 75 -13.78 -3.42 8.99
CA ARG A 75 -12.34 -3.61 9.20
C ARG A 75 -11.81 -4.93 8.63
N ALA A 76 -12.51 -5.49 7.65
CA ALA A 76 -12.05 -6.69 6.97
C ALA A 76 -10.85 -6.35 6.10
N LEU A 77 -9.81 -7.18 6.19
CA LEU A 77 -8.64 -7.10 5.32
C LEU A 77 -8.82 -8.07 4.16
N PHE A 78 -8.55 -7.57 2.95
CA PHE A 78 -8.56 -8.31 1.71
C PHE A 78 -7.13 -8.27 1.12
N PRO A 79 -6.24 -9.22 1.50
CA PRO A 79 -4.84 -9.24 1.07
C PRO A 79 -4.74 -9.32 -0.45
N LEU A 80 -3.89 -8.53 -1.08
CA LEU A 80 -3.75 -8.51 -2.55
C LEU A 80 -3.12 -9.77 -3.14
N ASP A 81 -2.64 -10.69 -2.30
CA ASP A 81 -1.95 -11.92 -2.69
C ASP A 81 -0.74 -11.63 -3.60
N LEU A 82 0.09 -10.68 -3.14
CA LEU A 82 1.34 -10.24 -3.76
C LEU A 82 2.46 -10.30 -2.72
N ASP A 83 3.71 -10.32 -3.19
CA ASP A 83 4.86 -10.17 -2.31
C ASP A 83 4.85 -8.83 -1.55
N VAL A 84 5.40 -8.82 -0.34
CA VAL A 84 5.40 -7.65 0.58
C VAL A 84 5.96 -6.38 -0.08
N TYR A 85 6.97 -6.53 -0.93
CA TYR A 85 7.64 -5.45 -1.65
C TYR A 85 7.44 -5.56 -3.17
N ALA A 86 6.30 -6.10 -3.60
CA ALA A 86 5.95 -6.23 -5.02
C ALA A 86 6.04 -4.88 -5.75
N ALA A 87 6.25 -4.96 -7.08
CA ALA A 87 6.30 -3.80 -7.95
C ALA A 87 5.11 -2.84 -7.73
N PRO A 88 5.35 -1.51 -7.63
CA PRO A 88 4.26 -0.55 -7.41
C PRO A 88 3.13 -0.64 -8.44
N GLY A 89 3.48 -0.89 -9.70
CA GLY A 89 2.50 -1.09 -10.78
C GLY A 89 1.67 -2.35 -10.60
N ALA A 90 2.26 -3.46 -10.12
CA ALA A 90 1.54 -4.70 -9.83
C ALA A 90 0.52 -4.51 -8.70
N VAL A 91 0.94 -3.83 -7.62
CA VAL A 91 0.06 -3.45 -6.51
C VAL A 91 -1.11 -2.60 -7.01
N ALA A 92 -0.83 -1.57 -7.80
CA ALA A 92 -1.85 -0.66 -8.31
C ALA A 92 -2.87 -1.37 -9.22
N VAL A 93 -2.41 -2.23 -10.15
CA VAL A 93 -3.30 -3.01 -11.02
C VAL A 93 -4.18 -3.95 -10.21
N ARG A 94 -3.59 -4.70 -9.27
CA ARG A 94 -4.34 -5.65 -8.42
C ARG A 94 -5.35 -4.93 -7.53
N ALA A 95 -4.98 -3.80 -6.95
CA ALA A 95 -5.89 -2.98 -6.17
C ALA A 95 -7.02 -2.42 -7.04
N ALA A 96 -6.73 -1.90 -8.24
CA ALA A 96 -7.72 -1.37 -9.18
C ALA A 96 -8.73 -2.44 -9.63
N ASP A 97 -8.26 -3.65 -9.93
CA ASP A 97 -9.15 -4.77 -10.28
C ASP A 97 -10.13 -5.06 -9.14
N ARG A 98 -9.65 -5.15 -7.91
CA ARG A 98 -10.51 -5.43 -6.74
C ARG A 98 -11.43 -4.28 -6.36
N LEU A 99 -10.97 -3.03 -6.48
CA LEU A 99 -11.80 -1.83 -6.27
C LEU A 99 -12.98 -1.80 -7.24
N THR A 100 -12.81 -2.35 -8.45
CA THR A 100 -13.85 -2.39 -9.50
C THR A 100 -14.55 -3.75 -9.63
N GLY A 101 -14.26 -4.70 -8.75
CA GLY A 101 -14.85 -6.05 -8.77
C GLY A 101 -14.47 -6.88 -9.99
N ARG A 102 -13.39 -6.50 -10.69
CA ARG A 102 -12.82 -7.28 -11.78
C ARG A 102 -12.06 -8.47 -11.22
N GLN A 103 -11.87 -9.46 -12.10
CA GLN A 103 -10.97 -10.56 -11.81
C GLN A 103 -9.53 -10.02 -11.75
N ASP A 104 -8.76 -10.51 -10.78
CA ASP A 104 -7.35 -10.19 -10.63
C ASP A 104 -6.57 -10.49 -11.93
N THR A 105 -5.92 -9.46 -12.46
CA THR A 105 -4.97 -9.58 -13.56
C THR A 105 -3.65 -10.18 -13.08
N ASP A 106 -3.09 -11.10 -13.87
CA ASP A 106 -1.71 -11.59 -13.68
C ASP A 106 -0.75 -10.44 -13.99
N VAL A 107 0.06 -10.07 -12.99
CA VAL A 107 0.98 -8.94 -13.03
C VAL A 107 2.39 -9.42 -12.78
N ASP A 108 3.37 -8.71 -13.35
CA ASP A 108 4.78 -8.93 -13.03
C ASP A 108 5.11 -8.22 -11.71
N GLU A 109 5.55 -9.00 -10.72
CA GLU A 109 5.87 -8.52 -9.38
C GLU A 109 7.35 -8.12 -9.25
N ASP A 110 8.18 -8.49 -10.23
CA ASP A 110 9.61 -8.23 -10.20
C ASP A 110 9.88 -6.72 -10.32
N TRP A 111 10.54 -6.18 -9.30
CA TRP A 111 10.94 -4.78 -9.25
C TRP A 111 12.35 -4.65 -8.69
N ASP A 112 13.24 -4.01 -9.47
CA ASP A 112 14.63 -3.77 -9.09
C ASP A 112 14.77 -3.03 -7.74
N GLY A 113 13.76 -2.26 -7.34
CA GLY A 113 13.74 -1.52 -6.07
C GLY A 113 13.35 -2.36 -4.85
N ALA A 114 12.82 -3.58 -5.03
CA ALA A 114 12.32 -4.40 -3.92
C ALA A 114 13.42 -4.74 -2.90
N ALA A 115 14.59 -5.15 -3.38
CA ALA A 115 15.73 -5.47 -2.52
C ALA A 115 16.23 -4.24 -1.75
N ALA A 116 16.33 -3.09 -2.41
CA ALA A 116 16.78 -1.84 -1.80
C ALA A 116 15.79 -1.34 -0.73
N LEU A 117 14.49 -1.44 -0.99
CA LEU A 117 13.46 -1.10 0.00
C LEU A 117 13.51 -2.03 1.21
N ALA A 118 13.61 -3.34 0.97
CA ALA A 118 13.74 -4.33 2.05
C ALA A 118 14.99 -4.08 2.92
N GLU A 119 16.12 -3.69 2.32
CA GLU A 119 17.32 -3.31 3.07
C GLU A 119 17.12 -2.02 3.87
N ALA A 120 16.45 -1.01 3.30
CA ALA A 120 16.16 0.25 3.99
C ALA A 120 15.23 0.04 5.20
N VAL A 121 14.20 -0.79 5.06
CA VAL A 121 13.32 -1.19 6.17
C VAL A 121 14.11 -1.91 7.26
N ARG A 122 14.93 -2.92 6.89
CA ARG A 122 15.78 -3.63 7.86
C ARG A 122 16.78 -2.73 8.57
N ALA A 123 17.30 -1.71 7.90
CA ALA A 123 18.19 -0.73 8.53
C ALA A 123 17.42 0.13 9.54
N TRP A 124 16.23 0.58 9.19
CA TRP A 124 15.35 1.34 10.08
C TRP A 124 14.95 0.54 11.33
N GLU A 125 14.57 -0.74 11.19
CA GLU A 125 14.25 -1.61 12.34
C GLU A 125 15.43 -1.74 13.32
N LYS A 126 16.66 -1.83 12.80
CA LYS A 126 17.87 -1.87 13.63
C LYS A 126 18.17 -0.56 14.35
N GLU A 127 17.82 0.58 13.75
CA GLU A 127 17.95 1.89 14.38
C GLU A 127 16.93 2.09 15.51
N GLY A 128 15.72 1.54 15.38
CA GLY A 128 14.66 1.62 16.41
C GLY A 128 14.84 0.65 17.58
N ALA A 129 15.62 -0.42 17.40
CA ALA A 129 15.91 -1.42 18.43
C ALA A 129 17.07 -1.05 19.39
N LEU A 130 17.65 0.15 19.28
CA LEU A 130 18.74 0.68 20.11
C LEU A 130 18.24 1.72 21.13
#